data_AF-A0A936GU97-F1
#
_entry.id   AF-A0A936GU97-F1
#
_cell.length_a   1.000
_cell.length_b   1.000
_cell.length_c   1.000
_cell.angle_alpha   90.00
_cell.angle_beta   90.00
_cell.angle_gamma   90.00
#
_symmetry.space_group_name_H-M   'P 1'
#
loop_
_entity.id
_entity.type
_entity.pdbx_description
1 polymer ?
#
loop_
_entity_poly.entity_id
_entity_poly.type
_entity_poly.pdbx_seq_one_letter_code
_entity_poly.pdbx_strand_id
1 'polypeptide(L)'
;MDIFFSCTVSTGLNSGISGIISAHEMIHRKQAWWQALGKWNLLIVNYSHFYIEHIKVHHKWVGTNKDAATARYGESIYAFFLRTVPEQYLSAFQSEEKRLEQLGIKAFGWNNFVVRSTSIQLLLAGFILATLGVNVLLVYWGQSLVAIFLLEYVNYIEHYGLVRKEGEKYSAEHAWQSDTVISRFSLIELSRHSDHHLKASKQYQTLDSHISSPVLPSGYFGVFYQVLIPALWFKKVHPLLDKMYALK
;
A
#
# COMPACT_ATOMS: atom_id res chain seq x y z
N MET A 1 -9.45 12.41 26.82
CA MET A 1 -8.84 11.54 25.80
C MET A 1 -7.47 11.13 26.33
N ASP A 2 -7.17 9.84 26.44
CA ASP A 2 -5.90 9.33 26.96
C ASP A 2 -4.73 9.85 26.12
N ILE A 3 -3.63 10.28 26.75
CA ILE A 3 -2.43 10.78 26.06
C ILE A 3 -1.87 9.74 25.09
N PHE A 4 -1.90 8.45 25.44
CA PHE A 4 -1.41 7.38 24.59
C PHE A 4 -2.28 7.20 23.34
N PHE A 5 -3.60 7.38 23.48
CA PHE A 5 -4.50 7.37 22.32
C PHE A 5 -4.23 8.54 21.37
N SER A 6 -4.08 9.75 21.91
CA SER A 6 -3.75 10.93 21.12
C SER A 6 -2.40 10.79 20.39
N CYS A 7 -1.37 10.27 21.07
CA CYS A 7 -0.08 9.97 20.45
C CYS A 7 -0.22 8.91 19.34
N THR A 8 -0.96 7.83 19.61
CA THR A 8 -1.20 6.76 18.63
C THR A 8 -1.81 7.30 17.34
N VAL A 9 -2.90 8.06 17.44
CA VAL A 9 -3.60 8.59 16.28
C VAL A 9 -2.76 9.67 15.59
N SER A 10 -2.22 10.63 16.34
CA SER A 10 -1.43 11.73 15.76
C SER A 10 -0.17 11.23 15.05
N THR A 11 0.61 10.37 15.70
CA THR A 11 1.81 9.79 15.09
C THR A 11 1.44 8.87 13.94
N GLY A 12 0.40 8.04 14.08
CA GLY A 12 -0.03 7.13 13.02
C GLY A 12 -0.49 7.85 11.75
N LEU A 13 -1.24 8.94 11.89
CA LEU A 13 -1.63 9.79 10.75
C LEU A 13 -0.42 10.42 10.06
N ASN A 14 0.57 10.91 10.83
CA ASN A 14 1.80 11.46 10.26
C ASN A 14 2.65 10.38 9.57
N SER A 15 2.83 9.24 10.22
CA SER A 15 3.51 8.07 9.67
C SER A 15 2.87 7.59 8.37
N GLY A 16 1.54 7.56 8.29
CA GLY A 16 0.81 7.18 7.08
C GLY A 16 0.94 8.22 5.96
N ILE A 17 0.51 9.46 6.22
CA ILE A 17 0.40 10.51 5.19
C ILE A 17 1.78 11.01 4.73
N SER A 18 2.72 11.23 5.64
CA SER A 18 4.02 11.80 5.28
C SER A 18 5.09 10.72 5.16
N GLY A 19 5.13 9.76 6.09
CA GLY A 19 6.16 8.72 6.13
C GLY A 19 6.02 7.70 5.01
N ILE A 20 4.91 6.97 4.99
CA ILE A 20 4.69 5.85 4.07
C ILE A 20 4.55 6.32 2.62
N ILE A 21 3.84 7.41 2.34
CA ILE A 21 3.71 7.93 0.97
C ILE A 21 5.08 8.30 0.39
N SER A 22 5.91 8.98 1.20
CA SER A 22 7.29 9.25 0.81
C SER A 22 8.09 7.96 0.64
N ALA A 23 7.90 6.99 1.53
CA ALA A 23 8.59 5.70 1.45
C ALA A 23 8.24 4.93 0.18
N HIS A 24 6.97 4.90 -0.21
CA HIS A 24 6.47 4.32 -1.46
C HIS A 24 7.23 4.90 -2.66
N GLU A 25 7.32 6.22 -2.74
CA GLU A 25 8.03 6.86 -3.85
C GLU A 25 9.55 6.63 -3.79
N MET A 26 10.13 6.60 -2.60
CA MET A 26 11.56 6.36 -2.39
C MET A 26 12.00 4.96 -2.79
N ILE A 27 11.18 3.93 -2.54
CA ILE A 27 11.54 2.55 -2.87
C ILE A 27 11.55 2.25 -4.38
N HIS A 28 10.82 3.03 -5.18
CA HIS A 28 10.85 2.95 -6.66
C HIS A 28 12.09 3.58 -7.29
N ARG A 29 12.88 4.33 -6.53
CA ARG A 29 14.07 5.02 -7.05
C ARG A 29 15.19 4.01 -7.31
N LYS A 30 16.01 4.26 -8.34
CA LYS A 30 17.15 3.40 -8.70
C LYS A 30 18.32 3.53 -7.72
N GLN A 31 18.48 4.70 -7.10
CA GLN A 31 19.60 4.97 -6.21
C GLN A 31 19.40 4.29 -4.85
N ALA A 32 20.45 3.59 -4.38
CA ALA A 32 20.37 2.78 -3.16
C ALA A 32 20.03 3.58 -1.90
N TRP A 33 20.46 4.84 -1.81
CA TRP A 33 20.21 5.68 -0.64
C TRP A 33 18.72 6.06 -0.51
N TRP A 34 18.04 6.35 -1.63
CA TRP A 34 16.59 6.56 -1.64
C TRP A 34 15.86 5.32 -1.15
N GLN A 35 16.18 4.15 -1.71
CA GLN A 35 15.58 2.90 -1.27
C GLN A 35 15.88 2.62 0.21
N ALA A 36 17.07 2.96 0.70
CA ALA A 36 17.43 2.79 2.12
C ALA A 36 16.52 3.63 3.03
N LEU A 37 16.28 4.90 2.69
CA LEU A 37 15.35 5.77 3.42
C LEU A 37 13.90 5.27 3.37
N GLY A 38 13.45 4.80 2.19
CA GLY A 38 12.11 4.21 2.07
C GLY A 38 11.95 2.95 2.92
N LYS A 39 12.93 2.03 2.86
CA LYS A 39 12.94 0.82 3.70
C LYS A 39 13.00 1.14 5.19
N TRP A 40 13.73 2.18 5.59
CA TRP A 40 13.79 2.63 6.98
C TRP A 40 12.42 3.13 7.48
N ASN A 41 11.75 3.98 6.69
CA ASN A 41 10.40 4.45 7.01
C ASN A 41 9.40 3.29 7.14
N LEU A 42 9.44 2.32 6.23
CA LEU A 42 8.60 1.12 6.32
C LEU A 42 8.95 0.25 7.55
N LEU A 43 10.22 0.23 7.97
CA LEU A 43 10.67 -0.53 9.13
C LEU A 43 10.11 0.04 10.44
N ILE A 44 10.17 1.36 10.62
CA ILE A 44 9.67 2.01 11.85
C ILE A 44 8.14 1.98 11.98
N VAL A 45 7.41 1.62 10.92
CA VAL A 45 5.96 1.39 10.95
C VAL A 45 5.57 -0.09 10.88
N ASN A 46 6.51 -1.03 11.07
CA ASN A 46 6.24 -2.48 11.04
C ASN A 46 5.72 -3.02 9.69
N TYR A 47 6.05 -2.36 8.57
CA TYR A 47 5.54 -2.72 7.23
C TYR A 47 6.65 -2.93 6.18
N SER A 48 7.86 -3.33 6.58
CA SER A 48 9.00 -3.54 5.67
C SER A 48 8.75 -4.51 4.53
N HIS A 49 7.93 -5.55 4.72
CA HIS A 49 7.65 -6.55 3.68
C HIS A 49 7.00 -5.94 2.43
N PHE A 50 6.29 -4.81 2.59
CA PHE A 50 5.74 -4.01 1.49
C PHE A 50 6.79 -3.65 0.44
N TYR A 51 8.05 -3.43 0.83
CA TYR A 51 9.12 -3.17 -0.15
C TYR A 51 9.25 -4.27 -1.20
N ILE A 52 9.23 -5.53 -0.77
CA ILE A 52 9.34 -6.69 -1.66
C ILE A 52 8.03 -6.89 -2.40
N GLU A 53 6.92 -6.89 -1.66
CA GLU A 53 5.59 -7.13 -2.20
C GLU A 53 5.25 -6.11 -3.29
N HIS A 54 5.35 -4.83 -2.96
CA HIS A 54 4.94 -3.76 -3.86
C HIS A 54 5.75 -3.77 -5.16
N ILE A 55 7.09 -3.86 -5.06
CA ILE A 55 7.97 -3.79 -6.23
C ILE A 55 7.94 -5.06 -7.08
N LYS A 56 7.95 -6.24 -6.44
CA LYS A 56 8.14 -7.51 -7.15
C LYS A 56 6.84 -8.22 -7.50
N VAL A 57 5.76 -7.93 -6.76
CA VAL A 57 4.47 -8.61 -6.88
C VAL A 57 3.42 -7.63 -7.38
N HIS A 58 3.04 -6.64 -6.59
CA HIS A 58 1.91 -5.75 -6.87
C HIS A 58 2.03 -5.08 -8.24
N HIS A 59 3.12 -4.37 -8.53
CA HIS A 59 3.32 -3.72 -9.85
C HIS A 59 3.22 -4.68 -11.04
N LYS A 60 3.56 -5.96 -10.84
CA LYS A 60 3.49 -6.98 -11.88
C LYS A 60 2.07 -7.54 -12.02
N TRP A 61 1.40 -7.81 -10.90
CA TRP A 61 0.20 -8.64 -10.83
C TRP A 61 -1.08 -7.88 -10.45
N VAL A 62 -1.02 -6.57 -10.20
CA VAL A 62 -2.17 -5.73 -9.83
C VAL A 62 -3.37 -5.92 -10.74
N GLY A 63 -4.58 -6.00 -10.20
CA GLY A 63 -5.78 -6.36 -10.96
C GLY A 63 -5.90 -7.86 -11.26
N THR A 64 -5.06 -8.75 -10.70
CA THR A 64 -5.19 -10.21 -10.86
C THR A 64 -5.24 -10.90 -9.50
N ASN A 65 -5.67 -12.17 -9.47
CA ASN A 65 -5.70 -12.98 -8.24
C ASN A 65 -4.30 -13.26 -7.64
N LYS A 66 -3.21 -12.92 -8.34
CA LYS A 66 -1.83 -13.08 -7.85
C LYS A 66 -1.33 -11.88 -7.04
N ASP A 67 -2.09 -10.78 -7.03
CA ASP A 67 -1.80 -9.60 -6.23
C ASP A 67 -2.77 -9.52 -5.04
N ALA A 68 -2.22 -9.50 -3.84
CA ALA A 68 -3.00 -9.41 -2.60
C ALA A 68 -3.64 -8.03 -2.45
N ALA A 69 -2.97 -6.97 -2.92
CA ALA A 69 -3.42 -5.57 -2.81
C ALA A 69 -4.49 -5.19 -3.85
N THR A 70 -4.92 -6.12 -4.69
CA THR A 70 -6.06 -5.91 -5.61
C THR A 70 -7.37 -6.00 -4.83
N ALA A 71 -8.09 -4.88 -4.72
CA ALA A 71 -9.40 -4.82 -4.10
C ALA A 71 -10.49 -5.33 -5.04
N ARG A 72 -11.24 -6.34 -4.58
CA ARG A 72 -12.22 -7.07 -5.42
C ARG A 72 -13.56 -6.33 -5.48
N TYR A 73 -14.30 -6.52 -6.57
CA TYR A 73 -15.67 -5.99 -6.66
C TYR A 73 -16.54 -6.57 -5.54
N GLY A 74 -17.17 -5.70 -4.75
CA GLY A 74 -18.04 -6.06 -3.62
C GLY A 74 -17.30 -6.34 -2.31
N GLU A 75 -15.96 -6.31 -2.31
CA GLU A 75 -15.17 -6.47 -1.09
C GLU A 75 -15.25 -5.19 -0.25
N SER A 76 -15.59 -5.29 1.04
CA SER A 76 -15.55 -4.12 1.93
C SER A 76 -14.10 -3.76 2.28
N ILE A 77 -13.84 -2.49 2.61
CA ILE A 77 -12.51 -2.06 3.09
C ILE A 77 -12.01 -2.89 4.29
N TYR A 78 -12.92 -3.33 5.16
CA TYR A 78 -12.57 -4.16 6.32
C TYR A 78 -12.18 -5.59 5.91
N ALA A 79 -12.95 -6.21 5.02
CA ALA A 79 -12.63 -7.53 4.48
C ALA A 79 -11.32 -7.50 3.69
N PHE A 80 -11.12 -6.45 2.89
CA PHE A 80 -9.87 -6.19 2.19
C PHE A 80 -8.71 -6.06 3.16
N PHE A 81 -8.81 -5.20 4.18
CA PHE A 81 -7.71 -4.97 5.12
C PHE A 81 -7.29 -6.25 5.86
N LEU A 82 -8.27 -7.03 6.34
CA LEU A 82 -8.01 -8.30 7.03
C LEU A 82 -7.39 -9.37 6.12
N ARG A 83 -7.66 -9.27 4.81
CA ARG A 83 -7.11 -10.18 3.81
C ARG A 83 -5.73 -9.73 3.31
N THR A 84 -5.61 -8.48 2.87
CA THR A 84 -4.46 -7.97 2.13
C THR A 84 -3.19 -8.00 2.96
N VAL A 85 -3.24 -7.56 4.22
CA VAL A 85 -2.04 -7.46 5.07
C VAL A 85 -1.33 -8.81 5.27
N PRO A 86 -2.00 -9.89 5.72
CA PRO A 86 -1.35 -11.20 5.85
C PRO A 86 -0.99 -11.82 4.49
N GLU A 87 -1.83 -11.66 3.46
CA GLU A 87 -1.54 -12.18 2.11
C GLU A 87 -0.31 -11.50 1.47
N GLN A 88 -0.16 -10.18 1.64
CA GLN A 88 1.00 -9.42 1.18
C GLN A 88 2.29 -9.86 1.87
N TYR A 89 2.24 -10.10 3.19
CA TYR A 89 3.39 -10.62 3.93
C TYR A 89 3.82 -12.00 3.40
N LEU A 90 2.86 -12.91 3.22
CA LEU A 90 3.14 -14.25 2.69
C LEU A 90 3.67 -14.18 1.25
N SER A 91 3.07 -13.35 0.41
CA SER A 91 3.49 -13.13 -0.98
C SER A 91 4.92 -12.58 -1.07
N ALA A 92 5.25 -11.61 -0.20
CA ALA A 92 6.61 -11.09 -0.09
C ALA A 92 7.62 -12.18 0.32
N PHE A 93 7.26 -13.01 1.30
CA PHE A 93 8.10 -14.10 1.76
C PHE A 93 8.35 -15.12 0.65
N GLN A 94 7.29 -15.57 -0.04
CA GLN A 94 7.37 -16.51 -1.17
C GLN A 94 8.19 -15.93 -2.33
N SER A 95 8.06 -14.63 -2.61
CA SER A 95 8.87 -13.98 -3.63
C SER A 95 10.36 -13.97 -3.28
N GLU A 96 10.72 -13.82 -2.00
CA GLU A 96 12.12 -13.88 -1.56
C GLU A 96 12.64 -15.31 -1.47
N GLU A 97 11.82 -16.25 -1.03
CA GLU A 97 12.11 -17.69 -1.04
C GLU A 97 12.51 -18.14 -2.45
N LYS A 98 11.66 -17.86 -3.45
CA LYS A 98 11.96 -18.20 -4.86
C LYS A 98 13.26 -17.58 -5.37
N ARG A 99 13.57 -16.35 -4.96
CA ARG A 99 14.85 -15.69 -5.31
C ARG A 99 16.04 -16.43 -4.69
N LEU A 100 15.91 -16.88 -3.44
CA LEU A 100 16.99 -17.56 -2.71
C LEU A 100 17.21 -18.99 -3.19
N GLU A 101 16.14 -19.71 -3.53
CA GLU A 101 16.23 -21.04 -4.14
C GLU A 101 17.01 -21.01 -5.45
N GLN A 102 16.77 -20.00 -6.30
CA GLN A 102 17.53 -19.78 -7.54
C GLN A 102 19.03 -19.53 -7.29
N LEU A 103 19.40 -19.07 -6.09
CA LEU A 103 20.78 -18.84 -5.68
C LEU A 103 21.37 -20.01 -4.86
N GLY A 104 20.61 -21.10 -4.65
CA GLY A 104 21.03 -22.22 -3.80
C GLY A 104 21.14 -21.87 -2.30
N ILE A 105 20.46 -20.82 -1.85
CA ILE A 105 20.47 -20.35 -0.45
C ILE A 105 19.16 -20.76 0.24
N LYS A 106 19.22 -21.10 1.53
CA LYS A 106 18.03 -21.41 2.33
C LYS A 106 17.04 -20.23 2.36
N ALA A 107 15.77 -20.52 2.15
CA ALA A 107 14.67 -19.55 2.12
C ALA A 107 14.45 -18.84 3.46
N PHE A 108 14.63 -19.56 4.58
CA PHE A 108 14.52 -19.00 5.92
C PHE A 108 15.90 -18.65 6.48
N GLY A 109 16.11 -17.37 6.81
CA GLY A 109 17.35 -16.87 7.40
C GLY A 109 17.62 -15.41 7.04
N TRP A 110 18.79 -14.91 7.43
CA TRP A 110 19.16 -13.49 7.29
C TRP A 110 19.26 -12.99 5.83
N ASN A 111 19.42 -13.90 4.88
CA ASN A 111 19.45 -13.60 3.45
C ASN A 111 18.06 -13.31 2.85
N ASN A 112 16.99 -13.69 3.56
CA ASN A 112 15.61 -13.35 3.19
C ASN A 112 15.26 -11.99 3.78
N PHE A 113 14.95 -11.03 2.91
CA PHE A 113 14.65 -9.67 3.35
C PHE A 113 13.48 -9.60 4.34
N VAL A 114 12.43 -10.39 4.11
CA VAL A 114 11.24 -10.42 4.98
C VAL A 114 11.63 -10.95 6.36
N VAL A 115 12.29 -12.10 6.44
CA VAL A 115 12.75 -12.68 7.72
C VAL A 115 13.66 -11.72 8.48
N ARG A 116 14.63 -11.12 7.79
CA ARG A 116 15.57 -10.17 8.41
C ARG A 116 14.86 -8.93 8.94
N SER A 117 13.99 -8.31 8.14
CA SER A 117 13.28 -7.09 8.53
C SER A 117 12.31 -7.34 9.68
N THR A 118 11.57 -8.46 9.65
CA THR A 118 10.70 -8.88 10.76
C THR A 118 11.49 -9.15 12.04
N SER A 119 12.66 -9.79 11.94
CA SER A 119 13.55 -9.98 13.10
C SER A 119 13.97 -8.64 13.70
N ILE A 120 14.33 -7.66 12.88
CA ILE A 120 14.71 -6.31 13.35
C ILE A 120 13.52 -5.59 14.00
N GLN A 121 12.32 -5.69 13.42
CA GLN A 121 11.10 -5.11 13.99
C GLN A 121 10.76 -5.72 15.36
N LEU A 122 10.88 -7.04 15.51
CA LEU A 122 10.68 -7.73 16.79
C LEU A 122 11.73 -7.31 17.83
N LEU A 123 13.00 -7.14 17.42
CA LEU A 123 14.05 -6.64 18.30
C LEU A 123 13.79 -5.19 18.74
N LEU A 124 13.31 -4.33 17.83
CA LEU A 124 12.92 -2.96 18.16
C LEU A 124 11.73 -2.93 19.13
N ALA A 125 10.70 -3.76 18.90
CA ALA A 125 9.57 -3.90 19.82
C ALA A 125 10.03 -4.39 21.21
N GLY A 126 10.93 -5.39 21.26
CA GLY A 126 11.53 -5.88 22.51
C GLY A 126 12.35 -4.80 23.22
N PHE A 127 13.12 -4.00 22.49
CA PHE A 127 13.88 -2.88 23.03
C PHE A 127 12.96 -1.81 23.64
N ILE A 128 11.89 -1.43 22.94
CA ILE A 128 10.88 -0.48 23.44
C ILE A 128 10.23 -1.04 24.71
N LEU A 129 9.84 -2.31 24.71
CA LEU A 129 9.24 -2.95 25.89
C LEU A 129 10.18 -2.91 27.10
N ALA A 130 11.46 -3.25 26.89
CA ALA A 130 12.45 -3.34 27.96
C ALA A 130 12.86 -1.96 28.53
N THR A 131 12.77 -0.89 27.74
CA THR A 131 13.29 0.43 28.13
C THR A 131 12.18 1.47 28.42
N LEU A 132 11.08 1.44 27.68
CA LEU A 132 10.00 2.42 27.73
C LEU A 132 8.68 1.83 28.25
N GLY A 133 8.58 0.51 28.36
CA GLY A 133 7.44 -0.20 28.94
C GLY A 133 6.28 -0.43 27.98
N VAL A 134 5.25 -1.14 28.50
CA VAL A 134 4.13 -1.64 27.70
C VAL A 134 3.30 -0.54 27.04
N ASN A 135 3.09 0.60 27.71
CA ASN A 135 2.26 1.68 27.17
C ASN A 135 2.86 2.27 25.89
N VAL A 136 4.19 2.45 25.84
CA VAL A 136 4.88 2.96 24.64
C VAL A 136 4.90 1.92 23.53
N LEU A 137 5.06 0.64 23.87
CA LEU A 137 4.93 -0.45 22.90
C LEU A 137 3.54 -0.46 22.24
N LEU A 138 2.47 -0.28 23.03
CA LEU A 138 1.10 -0.20 22.50
C LEU A 138 0.91 1.00 21.58
N VAL A 139 1.51 2.16 21.91
CA VAL A 139 1.52 3.32 20.99
C VAL A 139 2.28 3.00 19.70
N TYR A 140 3.45 2.34 19.80
CA TYR A 140 4.26 1.96 18.65
C TYR A 140 3.52 1.02 17.68
N TRP A 141 2.80 0.02 18.20
CA TRP A 141 1.95 -0.84 17.37
C TRP A 141 0.67 -0.16 16.90
N GLY A 142 0.06 0.67 17.75
CA GLY A 142 -1.14 1.43 17.40
C GLY A 142 -0.88 2.40 16.24
N GLN A 143 0.22 3.16 16.28
CA GLN A 143 0.56 4.11 15.21
C GLN A 143 0.87 3.38 13.91
N SER A 144 1.53 2.21 14.01
CA SER A 144 1.75 1.30 12.87
C SER A 144 0.44 0.88 12.23
N LEU A 145 -0.53 0.43 13.04
CA LEU A 145 -1.83 0.00 12.54
C LEU A 145 -2.57 1.12 11.81
N VAL A 146 -2.55 2.35 12.36
CA VAL A 146 -3.15 3.52 11.70
C VAL A 146 -2.45 3.82 10.37
N ALA A 147 -1.11 3.81 10.35
CA ALA A 147 -0.34 4.10 9.14
C ALA A 147 -0.55 3.04 8.04
N ILE A 148 -0.54 1.76 8.42
CA ILE A 148 -0.79 0.63 7.52
C ILE A 148 -2.23 0.69 7.00
N PHE A 149 -3.21 0.99 7.84
CA PHE A 149 -4.59 1.16 7.39
C PHE A 149 -4.72 2.29 6.37
N LEU A 150 -4.03 3.42 6.54
CA LEU A 150 -4.04 4.50 5.55
C LEU A 150 -3.42 4.09 4.21
N LEU A 151 -2.31 3.33 4.23
CA LEU A 151 -1.70 2.80 3.01
C LEU A 151 -2.65 1.83 2.28
N GLU A 152 -3.19 0.86 3.01
CA GLU A 152 -4.09 -0.13 2.41
C GLU A 152 -5.43 0.48 2.01
N TYR A 153 -5.87 1.53 2.70
CA TYR A 153 -6.99 2.36 2.26
C TYR A 153 -6.73 2.97 0.88
N VAL A 154 -5.53 3.50 0.64
CA VAL A 154 -5.11 4.07 -0.65
C VAL A 154 -5.07 2.98 -1.72
N ASN A 155 -4.41 1.85 -1.46
CA ASN A 155 -4.39 0.70 -2.38
C ASN A 155 -5.82 0.22 -2.72
N TYR A 156 -6.69 0.15 -1.71
CA TYR A 156 -8.06 -0.29 -1.90
C TYR A 156 -8.79 0.61 -2.89
N ILE A 157 -8.79 1.92 -2.70
CA ILE A 157 -9.52 2.83 -3.61
C ILE A 157 -8.88 2.92 -5.00
N GLU A 158 -7.57 2.78 -5.09
CA GLU A 158 -6.81 2.81 -6.33
C GLU A 158 -7.12 1.64 -7.25
N HIS A 159 -7.39 0.47 -6.68
CA HIS A 159 -7.60 -0.77 -7.43
C HIS A 159 -9.00 -1.36 -7.29
N TYR A 160 -9.90 -0.68 -6.58
CA TYR A 160 -11.22 -1.21 -6.26
C TYR A 160 -11.98 -1.64 -7.51
N GLY A 161 -12.23 -2.94 -7.61
CA GLY A 161 -13.03 -3.53 -8.67
C GLY A 161 -12.43 -3.37 -10.06
N LEU A 162 -11.14 -3.07 -10.21
CA LEU A 162 -10.47 -2.96 -11.51
C LEU A 162 -9.61 -4.20 -11.75
N VAL A 163 -10.23 -5.25 -12.29
CA VAL A 163 -9.56 -6.52 -12.60
C VAL A 163 -9.16 -6.65 -14.07
N ARG A 164 -8.06 -7.37 -14.29
CA ARG A 164 -7.47 -7.77 -15.56
C ARG A 164 -7.82 -9.22 -15.89
N LYS A 165 -7.96 -9.52 -17.17
CA LYS A 165 -7.97 -10.92 -17.64
C LYS A 165 -6.59 -11.55 -17.47
N GLU A 166 -6.54 -12.87 -17.32
CA GLU A 166 -5.25 -13.56 -17.20
C GLU A 166 -4.43 -13.36 -18.49
N GLY A 167 -3.15 -12.99 -18.32
CA GLY A 167 -2.25 -12.67 -19.44
C GLY A 167 -2.41 -11.25 -20.00
N GLU A 168 -3.40 -10.48 -19.55
CA GLU A 168 -3.58 -9.09 -19.96
C GLU A 168 -2.48 -8.18 -19.39
N LYS A 169 -1.87 -7.37 -20.25
CA LYS A 169 -0.89 -6.37 -19.84
C LYS A 169 -1.58 -5.25 -19.06
N TYR A 170 -0.89 -4.70 -18.08
CA TYR A 170 -1.37 -3.52 -17.37
C TYR A 170 -1.59 -2.36 -18.35
N SER A 171 -2.64 -1.58 -18.11
CA SER A 171 -3.02 -0.40 -18.89
C SER A 171 -3.62 0.64 -17.94
N ALA A 172 -3.77 1.87 -18.39
CA ALA A 172 -4.24 2.98 -17.56
C ALA A 172 -5.63 2.73 -16.94
N GLU A 173 -6.46 1.91 -17.59
CA GLU A 173 -7.81 1.53 -17.14
C GLU A 173 -7.83 0.68 -15.86
N HIS A 174 -6.69 0.11 -15.47
CA HIS A 174 -6.58 -0.83 -14.35
C HIS A 174 -6.23 -0.18 -13.01
N ALA A 175 -6.28 1.16 -12.94
CA ALA A 175 -6.22 1.91 -11.70
C ALA A 175 -7.09 3.17 -11.79
N TRP A 176 -7.69 3.53 -10.67
CA TRP A 176 -8.35 4.82 -10.50
C TRP A 176 -7.31 5.95 -10.42
N GLN A 177 -7.65 7.12 -10.97
CA GLN A 177 -6.85 8.33 -10.85
C GLN A 177 -7.67 9.50 -10.30
N SER A 178 -7.00 10.56 -9.86
CA SER A 178 -7.61 11.81 -9.44
C SER A 178 -6.67 13.00 -9.66
N ASP A 179 -7.19 14.06 -10.29
CA ASP A 179 -6.50 15.34 -10.46
C ASP A 179 -6.88 16.40 -9.41
N THR A 180 -7.69 16.04 -8.40
CA THR A 180 -8.05 16.99 -7.35
C THR A 180 -6.82 17.46 -6.59
N VAL A 181 -6.67 18.79 -6.45
CA VAL A 181 -5.46 19.44 -5.93
C VAL A 181 -5.04 18.90 -4.57
N ILE A 182 -6.00 18.72 -3.66
CA ILE A 182 -5.72 18.20 -2.32
C ILE A 182 -5.22 16.76 -2.34
N SER A 183 -5.74 15.90 -3.23
CA SER A 183 -5.26 14.52 -3.36
C SER A 183 -3.84 14.51 -3.93
N ARG A 184 -3.59 15.30 -4.98
CA ARG A 184 -2.26 15.42 -5.60
C ARG A 184 -1.23 15.91 -4.59
N PHE A 185 -1.54 16.95 -3.81
CA PHE A 185 -0.60 17.49 -2.83
C PHE A 185 -0.33 16.50 -1.69
N SER A 186 -1.37 15.93 -1.07
CA SER A 186 -1.20 15.05 0.09
C SER A 186 -0.61 13.69 -0.25
N LEU A 187 -0.85 13.18 -1.46
CA LEU A 187 -0.30 11.90 -1.92
C LEU A 187 0.96 12.06 -2.75
N ILE A 188 1.54 13.27 -2.80
CA ILE A 188 2.78 13.52 -3.54
C ILE A 188 2.62 13.06 -5.00
N GLU A 189 1.55 13.50 -5.67
CA GLU A 189 1.14 13.15 -7.04
C GLU A 189 0.76 11.69 -7.31
N LEU A 190 0.87 10.79 -6.32
CA LEU A 190 0.49 9.37 -6.46
C LEU A 190 -0.98 9.19 -6.87
N SER A 191 -1.84 10.21 -6.65
CA SER A 191 -3.21 10.21 -7.15
C SER A 191 -3.34 10.04 -8.66
N ARG A 192 -2.26 10.24 -9.43
CA ARG A 192 -2.15 9.88 -10.86
C ARG A 192 -1.65 8.43 -11.02
N HIS A 193 -2.31 7.54 -10.31
CA HIS A 193 -1.82 6.19 -10.03
C HIS A 193 -1.69 5.30 -11.27
N SER A 194 -2.56 5.53 -12.26
CA SER A 194 -2.47 4.81 -13.53
C SER A 194 -1.12 4.98 -14.21
N ASP A 195 -0.56 6.20 -14.23
CA ASP A 195 0.77 6.46 -14.81
C ASP A 195 1.89 5.93 -13.93
N HIS A 196 1.70 5.95 -12.61
CA HIS A 196 2.61 5.34 -11.64
C HIS A 196 2.82 3.85 -11.97
N HIS A 197 1.75 3.08 -12.20
CA HIS A 197 1.88 1.68 -12.60
C HIS A 197 2.38 1.46 -14.03
N LEU A 198 2.06 2.36 -14.97
CA LEU A 198 2.62 2.29 -16.31
C LEU A 198 4.14 2.48 -16.31
N LYS A 199 4.65 3.37 -15.45
CA LYS A 199 6.07 3.74 -15.36
C LYS A 199 6.50 3.98 -13.91
N ALA A 200 6.59 2.93 -13.09
CA ALA A 200 6.90 3.03 -11.65
C ALA A 200 8.19 3.81 -11.31
N SER A 201 9.18 3.78 -12.20
CA SER A 201 10.44 4.53 -12.02
C SER A 201 10.33 6.05 -12.28
N LYS A 202 9.22 6.52 -12.86
CA LYS A 202 8.97 7.94 -13.15
C LYS A 202 8.93 8.73 -11.84
N GLN A 203 9.40 9.97 -11.86
CA GLN A 203 9.38 10.81 -10.65
C GLN A 203 7.96 11.29 -10.39
N TYR A 204 7.55 11.29 -9.13
CA TYR A 204 6.17 11.56 -8.75
C TYR A 204 5.66 12.90 -9.29
N GLN A 205 6.49 13.95 -9.26
CA GLN A 205 6.12 15.29 -9.72
C GLN A 205 5.90 15.40 -11.24
N THR A 206 6.22 14.34 -11.97
CA THR A 206 6.05 14.25 -13.42
C THR A 206 4.94 13.30 -13.82
N LEU A 207 4.21 12.66 -12.90
CA LEU A 207 3.11 11.74 -13.23
C LEU A 207 2.03 12.45 -14.04
N ASP A 208 1.50 11.77 -15.06
CA ASP A 208 0.47 12.28 -15.96
C ASP A 208 -0.89 11.59 -15.71
N SER A 209 -1.98 12.29 -16.00
CA SER A 209 -3.31 11.66 -16.05
C SER A 209 -3.59 11.10 -17.43
N HIS A 210 -4.26 9.95 -17.50
CA HIS A 210 -4.62 9.30 -18.76
C HIS A 210 -6.11 9.39 -19.02
N ILE A 211 -6.51 9.64 -20.27
CA ILE A 211 -7.93 9.80 -20.64
C ILE A 211 -8.71 8.49 -20.46
N SER A 212 -8.06 7.35 -20.67
CA SER A 212 -8.68 6.03 -20.49
C SER A 212 -8.79 5.60 -19.03
N SER A 213 -8.07 6.25 -18.11
CA SER A 213 -8.13 5.89 -16.70
C SER A 213 -9.47 6.26 -16.08
N PRO A 214 -10.08 5.38 -15.28
CA PRO A 214 -11.23 5.75 -14.47
C PRO A 214 -10.84 6.82 -13.44
N VAL A 215 -11.73 7.79 -13.22
CA VAL A 215 -11.48 8.94 -12.34
C VAL A 215 -12.30 8.82 -11.06
N LEU A 216 -11.67 8.98 -9.90
CA LEU A 216 -12.37 8.98 -8.62
C LEU A 216 -13.35 10.17 -8.54
N PRO A 217 -14.65 9.94 -8.25
CA PRO A 217 -15.68 10.97 -8.37
C PRO A 217 -15.49 12.24 -7.54
N SER A 218 -14.73 12.16 -6.44
CA SER A 218 -14.49 13.28 -5.52
C SER A 218 -13.04 13.31 -4.99
N GLY A 219 -12.12 12.63 -5.70
CA GLY A 219 -10.76 12.40 -5.23
C GLY A 219 -10.67 11.59 -3.93
N TYR A 220 -9.46 11.42 -3.43
CA TYR A 220 -9.13 10.50 -2.34
C TYR A 220 -9.79 10.93 -1.02
N PHE A 221 -9.72 12.21 -0.69
CA PHE A 221 -10.34 12.75 0.53
C PHE A 221 -11.87 12.77 0.46
N GLY A 222 -12.46 13.01 -0.71
CA GLY A 222 -13.90 13.03 -0.86
C GLY A 222 -14.53 11.64 -0.71
N VAL A 223 -13.81 10.58 -1.12
CA VAL A 223 -14.30 9.20 -0.96
C VAL A 223 -13.92 8.57 0.39
N PHE A 224 -13.05 9.21 1.19
CA PHE A 224 -12.59 8.70 2.49
C PHE A 224 -13.70 8.15 3.38
N TYR A 225 -14.67 9.00 3.73
CA TYR A 225 -15.78 8.61 4.59
C TYR A 225 -16.76 7.65 3.91
N GLN A 226 -16.86 7.70 2.58
CA GLN A 226 -17.76 6.83 1.81
C GLN A 226 -17.27 5.39 1.86
N VAL A 227 -15.97 5.18 1.69
CA VAL A 227 -15.31 3.85 1.74
C VAL A 227 -15.45 3.19 3.10
N LEU A 228 -15.39 3.98 4.18
CA LEU A 228 -15.62 3.49 5.54
C LEU A 228 -17.06 3.03 5.79
N ILE A 229 -18.00 3.38 4.92
CA ILE A 229 -19.40 2.93 4.98
C ILE A 229 -19.69 2.15 3.69
N PRO A 230 -19.43 0.81 3.64
CA PRO A 230 -19.44 0.04 2.40
C PRO A 230 -20.70 0.23 1.54
N ALA A 231 -21.88 0.34 2.15
CA ALA A 231 -23.12 0.61 1.43
C ALA A 231 -23.10 1.94 0.64
N LEU A 232 -22.51 3.00 1.19
CA LEU A 232 -22.35 4.28 0.49
C LEU A 232 -21.30 4.19 -0.61
N TRP A 233 -20.18 3.52 -0.34
CA TRP A 233 -19.13 3.30 -1.32
C TRP A 233 -19.65 2.55 -2.54
N PHE A 234 -20.29 1.40 -2.32
CA PHE A 234 -20.83 0.54 -3.38
C PHE A 234 -21.88 1.28 -4.21
N LYS A 235 -22.80 2.00 -3.56
CA LYS A 235 -23.79 2.84 -4.24
C LYS A 235 -23.14 3.90 -5.14
N LYS A 236 -21.95 4.40 -4.79
CA LYS A 236 -21.22 5.42 -5.56
C LYS A 236 -20.39 4.82 -6.70
N VAL A 237 -19.65 3.74 -6.44
CA VAL A 237 -18.62 3.23 -7.37
C VAL A 237 -19.13 2.13 -8.29
N HIS A 238 -20.05 1.26 -7.86
CA HIS A 238 -20.55 0.14 -8.69
C HIS A 238 -21.16 0.63 -10.01
N PRO A 239 -22.00 1.69 -10.05
CA PRO A 239 -22.55 2.17 -11.33
C PRO A 239 -21.49 2.68 -12.32
N LEU A 240 -20.31 3.08 -11.83
CA LEU A 240 -19.19 3.50 -12.69
C LEU A 240 -18.49 2.27 -13.27
N LEU A 241 -18.20 1.28 -12.41
CA LEU A 241 -17.59 0.02 -12.82
C LEU A 241 -18.49 -0.75 -13.80
N ASP A 242 -19.79 -0.85 -13.51
CA ASP A 242 -20.75 -1.57 -14.36
C ASP A 242 -20.82 -0.95 -15.76
N LYS A 243 -20.79 0.39 -15.86
CA LYS A 243 -20.70 1.10 -17.15
C LYS A 243 -19.40 0.81 -17.87
N MET A 244 -18.27 0.80 -17.17
CA MET A 244 -16.97 0.49 -17.78
C MET A 244 -16.93 -0.94 -18.31
N TYR A 245 -17.49 -1.90 -17.56
CA TYR A 245 -17.54 -3.30 -17.97
C TYR A 245 -18.50 -3.55 -19.12
N ALA A 246 -19.60 -2.81 -19.20
CA ALA A 246 -20.53 -2.90 -20.33
C ALA A 246 -19.93 -2.37 -21.65
N LEU A 247 -18.87 -1.56 -21.60
CA LEU A 247 -18.18 -1.03 -22.77
C LEU A 247 -17.05 -1.94 -23.29
N LYS A 248 -16.73 -3.04 -22.57
CA LYS A 248 -15.67 -4.01 -22.91
C LYS A 248 -16.25 -5.30 -23.48
#